data_AF-A0A4Q3FSE3-F1
#
_entry.id   AF-A0A4Q3FSE3-F1
#
_cell.length_a   1.000
_cell.length_b   1.000
_cell.length_c   1.000
_cell.angle_alpha   90.00
_cell.angle_beta   90.00
_cell.angle_gamma   90.00
#
_symmetry.space_group_name_H-M   'P 1'
#
loop_
_entity.id
_entity.type
_entity.pdbx_description
1 polymer ?
#
loop_
_entity_poly.entity_id
_entity_poly.type
_entity_poly.pdbx_seq_one_letter_code
_entity_poly.pdbx_strand_id
1 'polypeptide(L)'
;VDQVRRTVNPALDIQGIVLTMFDSRNNLAQQVVSDVREHLGSKVYQTLIPRNVRVSEAPSYGKPAILYDLKCAGSQAYLQLASEVIQRERHSRAA
;
A
#
# COMPACT_ATOMS: atom_id res chain seq x y z
N VAL A 1 6.84 -10.77 13.49
CA VAL A 1 6.22 -11.75 12.58
C VAL A 1 6.69 -13.17 12.89
N ASP A 2 8.00 -13.41 13.03
CA ASP A 2 8.55 -14.76 13.23
C ASP A 2 8.07 -15.49 14.47
N GLN A 3 7.83 -14.79 15.57
CA GLN A 3 7.29 -15.40 16.79
C GLN A 3 5.90 -16.00 16.56
N VAL A 4 4.99 -15.25 15.92
CA VAL A 4 3.62 -15.71 15.62
C VAL A 4 3.66 -16.83 14.57
N ARG A 5 4.56 -16.72 13.59
CA ARG A 5 4.75 -17.76 12.57
C ARG A 5 5.16 -19.10 13.18
N ARG A 6 6.03 -19.09 14.20
CA ARG A 6 6.53 -20.32 14.84
C ARG A 6 5.54 -20.97 15.81
N THR A 7 4.58 -20.22 16.35
CA THR A 7 3.70 -20.71 17.42
C THR A 7 2.25 -20.91 16.99
N VAL A 8 1.66 -19.96 16.24
CA VAL A 8 0.22 -19.91 16.01
C VAL A 8 -0.14 -20.11 14.54
N ASN A 9 0.63 -19.52 13.61
CA ASN A 9 0.29 -19.56 12.19
C ASN A 9 1.53 -19.76 11.30
N PRO A 10 1.93 -21.02 11.03
CA PRO A 10 3.10 -21.34 10.18
C PRO A 10 3.03 -20.77 8.76
N ALA A 11 1.81 -20.57 8.23
CA ALA A 11 1.55 -20.01 6.91
C ALA A 11 1.62 -18.48 6.86
N LEU A 12 1.86 -17.80 7.99
CA LEU A 12 1.98 -16.36 8.03
C LEU A 12 3.21 -15.89 7.25
N ASP A 13 2.99 -15.04 6.26
CA ASP A 13 4.05 -14.40 5.48
C ASP A 13 3.74 -12.91 5.25
N ILE A 14 4.80 -12.13 4.99
CA ILE A 14 4.68 -10.70 4.67
C ILE A 14 4.47 -10.57 3.16
N GLN A 15 3.25 -10.27 2.75
CA GLN A 15 2.94 -10.04 1.32
C GLN A 15 3.63 -8.79 0.77
N GLY A 16 3.73 -7.73 1.58
CA GLY A 16 4.45 -6.52 1.23
C GLY A 16 4.15 -5.35 2.15
N ILE A 17 4.77 -4.20 1.86
CA ILE A 17 4.73 -2.99 2.67
C ILE A 17 4.21 -1.84 1.80
N VAL A 18 3.10 -1.22 2.20
CA VAL A 18 2.48 -0.12 1.47
C VAL A 18 2.86 1.20 2.14
N LEU A 19 3.35 2.15 1.36
CA LEU A 19 3.63 3.50 1.84
C LEU A 19 2.40 4.39 1.62
N THR A 20 1.88 4.94 2.72
CA THR A 20 0.63 5.71 2.73
C THR A 20 0.81 7.15 3.20
N MET A 21 -0.19 7.99 2.90
CA MET A 21 -0.21 9.40 3.25
C MET A 21 1.01 10.18 2.70
N PHE A 22 1.54 9.73 1.57
CA PHE A 22 2.69 10.36 0.92
C PHE A 22 2.37 11.78 0.45
N ASP A 23 3.25 12.73 0.74
CA ASP A 23 3.15 14.11 0.25
C ASP A 23 4.41 14.43 -0.56
N SER A 24 4.26 14.56 -1.88
CA SER A 24 5.38 14.80 -2.79
C SER A 24 6.08 16.13 -2.57
N ARG A 25 5.42 17.08 -1.88
CA ARG A 25 5.95 18.41 -1.56
C ARG A 25 6.88 18.39 -0.35
N ASN A 26 6.90 17.29 0.40
CA ASN A 26 7.72 17.14 1.60
C ASN A 26 8.98 16.32 1.28
N ASN A 27 10.15 16.95 1.34
CA ASN A 27 11.43 16.27 1.14
C ASN A 27 11.66 15.12 2.12
N LEU A 28 11.20 15.25 3.37
CA LEU A 28 11.27 14.16 4.35
C LEU A 28 10.49 12.93 3.88
N ALA A 29 9.32 13.12 3.25
CA ALA A 29 8.54 12.01 2.73
C ALA A 29 9.29 11.28 1.61
N GLN A 30 10.01 12.01 0.76
CA GLN A 30 10.84 11.41 -0.30
C GLN A 30 12.03 10.63 0.28
N GLN A 31 12.70 11.19 1.29
CA GLN A 31 13.80 10.51 1.99
C GLN A 31 13.32 9.22 2.63
N VAL A 32 12.20 9.25 3.36
CA VAL A 32 11.61 8.05 3.98
C VAL A 32 11.26 6.98 2.94
N VAL A 33 10.70 7.37 1.79
CA VAL A 33 10.42 6.42 0.70
C VAL A 33 11.71 5.77 0.19
N SER A 34 12.77 6.56 0.00
CA SER A 34 14.08 6.06 -0.44
C SER A 34 14.66 5.08 0.56
N ASP A 35 14.75 5.48 1.83
CA ASP A 35 15.34 4.67 2.90
C ASP A 35 14.58 3.35 3.07
N VAL A 36 13.25 3.40 3.08
CA VAL A 36 12.42 2.19 3.22
C VAL A 36 12.61 1.25 2.03
N ARG A 37 12.73 1.77 0.81
CA ARG A 37 12.99 0.96 -0.39
C ARG A 37 14.39 0.36 -0.38
N GLU A 38 15.39 1.09 0.10
CA GLU A 38 16.76 0.58 0.23
C GLU A 38 16.85 -0.55 1.26
N HIS A 39 16.20 -0.39 2.42
CA HIS A 39 16.31 -1.35 3.52
C HIS A 39 15.39 -2.56 3.37
N LEU A 40 14.18 -2.38 2.84
CA LEU A 40 13.15 -3.43 2.76
C LEU A 40 12.98 -4.00 1.35
N GLY A 41 13.59 -3.37 0.35
CA GLY A 41 13.75 -3.89 -1.00
C GLY A 41 12.41 -4.25 -1.68
N SER A 42 12.38 -5.43 -2.28
CA SER A 42 11.25 -5.93 -3.07
C SER A 42 9.96 -6.14 -2.27
N LYS A 43 10.00 -6.12 -0.93
CA LYS A 43 8.80 -6.21 -0.09
C LYS A 43 7.96 -4.95 -0.20
N VAL A 44 8.55 -3.79 -0.50
CA VAL A 44 7.81 -2.52 -0.60
C VAL A 44 7.04 -2.47 -1.92
N TYR A 45 5.76 -2.10 -1.85
CA TYR A 45 4.96 -1.84 -3.05
C TYR A 45 5.49 -0.61 -3.80
N GLN A 46 5.46 -0.67 -5.13
CA GLN A 46 5.84 0.46 -5.98
C GLN A 46 4.80 1.57 -5.90
N THR A 47 3.54 1.19 -5.74
CA THR A 47 2.43 2.11 -5.58
C THR A 47 2.51 2.87 -4.25
N LEU A 48 2.52 4.21 -4.32
CA LEU A 48 2.42 5.10 -3.15
C LEU A 48 0.99 5.60 -3.01
N ILE A 49 0.42 5.55 -1.80
CA ILE A 49 -0.90 6.14 -1.54
C ILE A 49 -0.71 7.60 -1.10
N PRO A 50 -1.10 8.59 -1.93
CA PRO A 50 -0.89 9.99 -1.61
C PRO A 50 -1.84 10.45 -0.51
N ARG A 51 -1.45 11.48 0.23
CA ARG A 51 -2.37 12.22 1.11
C ARG A 51 -3.40 12.92 0.22
N ASN A 52 -4.67 12.55 0.34
CA ASN A 52 -5.74 13.07 -0.51
C ASN A 52 -7.01 13.34 0.30
N VAL A 53 -7.59 14.54 0.12
CA VAL A 53 -8.78 14.98 0.87
C VAL A 53 -10.00 14.12 0.55
N ARG A 54 -10.20 13.69 -0.71
CA ARG A 54 -11.35 12.86 -1.10
C ARG A 54 -11.34 11.49 -0.42
N VAL A 55 -10.15 10.90 -0.24
CA VAL A 55 -10.00 9.64 0.51
C VAL A 55 -10.41 9.83 1.97
N SER A 56 -10.05 10.97 2.58
CA SER A 56 -10.42 11.30 3.96
C SER A 56 -11.90 11.67 4.12
N GLU A 57 -12.53 12.25 3.10
CA GLU A 57 -13.96 12.61 3.10
C GLU A 57 -14.88 11.40 2.91
N ALA A 58 -14.47 10.43 2.09
CA ALA A 58 -15.31 9.29 1.69
C ALA A 58 -15.99 8.53 2.87
N PRO A 59 -15.30 8.26 4.00
CA PRO A 59 -15.91 7.64 5.18
C PRO A 59 -17.09 8.42 5.75
N SER A 60 -17.04 9.76 5.75
CA SER A 60 -18.13 10.62 6.24
C SER A 60 -19.40 10.51 5.40
N TYR A 61 -19.27 10.08 4.13
CA TYR A 61 -20.40 9.81 3.23
C TYR A 61 -20.80 8.33 3.20
N GLY A 62 -20.18 7.48 4.04
CA GLY A 62 -20.45 6.04 4.07
C GLY A 62 -20.10 5.33 2.77
N LYS A 63 -19.19 5.89 1.96
CA LYS A 63 -18.79 5.33 0.66
C LYS A 63 -17.30 4.98 0.65
N PRO A 64 -16.89 3.87 0.02
CA PRO A 64 -15.49 3.64 -0.33
C PRO A 64 -14.95 4.77 -1.21
N ALA A 65 -13.66 5.12 -1.07
CA ALA A 65 -13.04 6.22 -1.83
C ALA A 65 -13.24 6.09 -3.35
N ILE A 66 -13.16 4.86 -3.89
CA ILE A 66 -13.35 4.55 -5.31
C ILE A 66 -14.78 4.91 -5.78
N LEU A 67 -15.79 4.66 -4.95
CA LEU A 67 -17.19 4.97 -5.26
C LEU A 67 -17.55 6.43 -4.95
N TYR A 68 -16.84 7.07 -4.03
CA TYR A 68 -17.01 8.48 -3.70
C TYR A 68 -16.46 9.37 -4.83
N ASP A 69 -15.22 9.14 -5.24
CA ASP A 69 -14.59 9.82 -6.38
C ASP A 69 -13.53 8.90 -7.02
N LEU A 70 -13.90 8.27 -8.13
CA LEU A 70 -13.01 7.41 -8.89
C LEU A 70 -11.81 8.17 -9.49
N LYS A 71 -11.99 9.45 -9.86
CA LYS A 71 -10.99 10.21 -10.61
C LYS A 71 -9.93 10.83 -9.71
N CYS A 72 -10.15 10.89 -8.39
CA CYS A 72 -9.16 11.44 -7.47
C CYS A 72 -7.86 10.60 -7.43
N ALA A 73 -6.74 11.26 -7.14
CA ALA A 73 -5.42 10.64 -7.10
C ALA A 73 -5.35 9.46 -6.10
N GLY A 74 -6.06 9.55 -4.97
CA GLY A 74 -6.08 8.48 -3.98
C GLY A 74 -6.79 7.22 -4.47
N SER A 75 -7.95 7.36 -5.12
CA SER A 75 -8.68 6.23 -5.71
C SER A 75 -7.89 5.56 -6.83
N GLN A 76 -7.25 6.35 -7.70
CA GLN A 76 -6.37 5.83 -8.74
C GLN A 76 -5.19 5.05 -8.14
N ALA A 77 -4.57 5.56 -7.07
CA ALA A 77 -3.49 4.86 -6.37
C ALA A 77 -3.97 3.54 -5.74
N TYR A 78 -5.17 3.48 -5.17
CA TYR A 78 -5.71 2.21 -4.66
C TYR A 78 -6.00 1.18 -5.77
N LEU A 79 -6.43 1.61 -6.96
CA LEU A 79 -6.61 0.72 -8.11
C LEU A 79 -5.28 0.15 -8.63
N GLN A 80 -4.24 0.99 -8.65
CA GLN A 80 -2.88 0.56 -8.99
C GLN A 80 -2.35 -0.42 -7.95
N LEU A 81 -2.54 -0.13 -6.66
CA LEU A 81 -2.13 -1.02 -5.58
C LEU A 81 -2.85 -2.36 -5.68
N ALA A 82 -4.16 -2.37 -5.94
CA ALA A 82 -4.91 -3.61 -6.13
C ALA A 82 -4.34 -4.46 -7.27
N SER A 83 -3.96 -3.81 -8.38
CA SER A 83 -3.31 -4.49 -9.51
C SER A 83 -1.96 -5.10 -9.12
N GLU A 84 -1.15 -4.36 -8.37
CA GLU A 84 0.17 -4.82 -7.87
C GLU A 84 0.03 -5.98 -6.88
N VAL A 85 -0.96 -5.92 -5.99
CA VAL A 85 -1.28 -7.00 -5.03
C VAL A 85 -1.64 -8.29 -5.75
N ILE A 86 -2.54 -8.22 -6.73
CA ILE A 86 -2.98 -9.39 -7.52
C ILE A 86 -1.80 -10.00 -8.28
N GLN A 87 -0.93 -9.18 -8.87
CA GLN A 87 0.26 -9.66 -9.57
C GLN A 87 1.21 -10.38 -8.60
N ARG A 88 1.51 -9.78 -7.44
CA ARG A 88 2.38 -10.45 -6.44
C ARG A 88 1.78 -11.75 -5.93
N GLU A 89 0.48 -11.78 -5.64
CA GLU A 89 -0.19 -13.00 -5.19
C GLU A 89 -0.10 -14.13 -6.22
N ARG A 90 -0.26 -13.82 -7.51
CA ARG A 90 -0.07 -14.80 -8.59
C ARG A 90 1.36 -15.36 -8.62
N HIS A 91 2.36 -14.50 -8.45
CA HIS A 91 3.76 -14.92 -8.39
C HIS A 91 4.03 -15.80 -7.16
N SER A 92 3.52 -15.42 -5.98
CA SER A 92 3.68 -16.19 -4.74
C SER A 92 2.97 -17.55 -4.77
N ARG A 93 1.86 -17.68 -5.51
CA ARG A 93 1.15 -18.97 -5.68
C ARG A 93 1.77 -19.88 -6.75
N ALA A 94 2.53 -19.31 -7.69
CA ALA A 94 3.18 -20.04 -8.76
C ALA A 94 4.60 -20.53 -8.39
N ALA A 95 5.20 -19.96 -7.34
CA ALA A 95 6.47 -20.34 -6.74
C ALA A 95 6.28 -21.43 -5.67
#